data_AF-A0A443J099-F1
#
_entry.id   AF-A0A443J099-F1
#
_cell.length_a   1.000
_cell.length_b   1.000
_cell.length_c   1.000
_cell.angle_alpha   90.00
_cell.angle_beta   90.00
_cell.angle_gamma   90.00
#
_symmetry.space_group_name_H-M   'P 1'
#
loop_
_entity.id
_entity.type
_entity.pdbx_description
1 polymer ?
#
loop_
_entity_poly.entity_id
_entity_poly.type
_entity_poly.pdbx_seq_one_letter_code
_entity_poly.pdbx_strand_id
1 'polypeptide(L)'
;MMDTQIVAVIENDANKPETKSILTETGMRHGRLTVVRRNALGNVVLRCDCGETVRLSPNQVMDGKHYQCESCNSWDRKTPAHRIIGPSAYSSFKSRAWGAKDRCENPNHSSYGDYGGRNVRFMFDSAEDYVNCLVPHIMVYGPDGDVDRIDNSGSYEPSNIRLASKKTNSRNRRTTILVHGVPLGEVLENLGFSYAEFPSEYQRVSEKVRYAISSGRNVDDSFVEHCIKNVKEVPVRHRGPDVKKREPVMVGELRLSSFLASIGFGRNTAIHHNTRAYLSNLKKSGSPVCPESVREYVYRYATRKGIQACH
;
A
#
# COMPACT_ATOMS: atom_id res chain seq x y z
N MET A 1 25.13 37.54 -24.75
CA MET A 1 26.42 38.18 -24.46
C MET A 1 26.20 39.13 -23.29
N MET A 2 26.36 38.62 -22.07
CA MET A 2 26.49 39.48 -20.89
C MET A 2 27.88 40.12 -20.97
N ASP A 3 27.93 41.42 -20.72
CA ASP A 3 29.04 42.30 -20.98
C ASP A 3 30.39 41.72 -20.53
N THR A 4 31.29 41.48 -21.49
CA THR A 4 32.66 40.99 -21.25
C THR A 4 33.44 41.94 -20.33
N GLN A 5 33.01 43.21 -20.25
CA GLN A 5 33.55 44.20 -19.33
C GLN A 5 33.15 43.93 -17.86
N ILE A 6 31.96 43.41 -17.57
CA ILE A 6 31.54 43.08 -16.19
C ILE A 6 32.28 41.85 -15.69
N VAL A 7 32.45 40.82 -16.52
CA VAL A 7 33.19 39.59 -16.17
C VAL A 7 34.67 39.91 -15.91
N ALA A 8 35.30 40.74 -16.75
CA ALA A 8 36.69 41.15 -16.58
C ALA A 8 36.93 42.06 -15.36
N VAL A 9 35.94 42.86 -14.96
CA VAL A 9 36.00 43.68 -13.74
C VAL A 9 35.87 42.81 -12.49
N ILE A 10 34.97 41.80 -12.50
CA ILE A 10 34.82 40.82 -11.41
C ILE A 10 36.09 39.97 -11.24
N GLU A 11 36.70 39.51 -12.34
CA GLU A 11 37.94 38.72 -12.30
C GLU A 11 39.16 39.54 -11.85
N ASN A 12 39.23 40.83 -12.19
CA ASN A 12 40.31 41.72 -11.73
C ASN A 12 40.17 42.12 -10.25
N ASP A 13 38.94 42.36 -9.76
CA ASP A 13 38.70 42.66 -8.34
C ASP A 13 38.90 41.44 -7.42
N ALA A 14 38.60 40.24 -7.91
CA ALA A 14 38.88 38.98 -7.21
C ALA A 14 40.38 38.68 -7.06
N ASN A 15 41.22 39.24 -7.93
CA ASN A 15 42.67 39.01 -7.93
C ASN A 15 43.49 40.01 -7.11
N LYS A 16 42.86 41.06 -6.57
CA LYS A 16 43.51 42.01 -5.67
C LYS A 16 44.00 41.32 -4.38
N PRO A 17 45.20 41.68 -3.86
CA PRO A 17 45.76 41.04 -2.67
C PRO A 17 44.85 41.20 -1.44
N GLU A 18 44.16 42.33 -1.30
CA GLU A 18 43.12 42.53 -0.27
C GLU A 18 41.95 41.54 -0.38
N THR A 19 41.44 41.26 -1.59
CA THR A 19 40.32 40.32 -1.81
C THR A 19 40.73 38.85 -1.61
N LYS A 20 41.99 38.51 -1.92
CA LYS A 20 42.59 37.19 -1.62
C LYS A 20 42.74 36.93 -0.12
N SER A 21 42.99 37.97 0.68
CA SER A 21 42.98 37.86 2.14
C SER A 21 41.58 37.49 2.63
N ILE A 22 40.58 38.29 2.24
CA ILE A 22 39.20 38.19 2.72
C ILE A 22 38.58 36.81 2.46
N LEU A 23 38.75 36.25 1.26
CA LEU A 23 38.17 34.95 0.91
C LEU A 23 38.81 33.77 1.68
N THR A 24 39.97 33.96 2.31
CA THR A 24 40.65 32.92 3.08
C THR A 24 40.77 33.25 4.57
N GLU A 25 40.02 34.26 5.03
CA GLU A 25 39.94 34.66 6.43
C GLU A 25 39.03 33.72 7.24
N THR A 26 39.38 33.52 8.50
CA THR A 26 38.60 32.69 9.43
C THR A 26 37.16 33.20 9.53
N GLY A 27 36.20 32.28 9.43
CA GLY A 27 34.78 32.57 9.44
C GLY A 27 34.19 32.76 8.03
N MET A 28 35.01 32.98 7.01
CA MET A 28 34.52 33.14 5.64
C MET A 28 33.95 31.83 5.10
N ARG A 29 32.81 31.91 4.40
CA ARG A 29 32.01 30.76 3.98
C ARG A 29 32.00 30.58 2.47
N HIS A 30 32.22 29.34 2.04
CA HIS A 30 32.26 28.89 0.64
C HIS A 30 31.31 27.69 0.49
N GLY A 31 30.05 27.97 0.16
CA GLY A 31 28.98 26.97 0.18
C GLY A 31 28.79 26.36 1.57
N ARG A 32 29.14 25.08 1.72
CA ARG A 32 29.06 24.30 2.97
C ARG A 32 30.37 24.29 3.76
N LEU A 33 31.43 24.92 3.24
CA LEU A 33 32.74 25.00 3.88
C LEU A 33 32.90 26.35 4.57
N THR A 34 33.35 26.35 5.82
CA THR A 34 33.71 27.56 6.56
C THR A 34 35.19 27.54 6.88
N VAL A 35 35.92 28.62 6.56
CA VAL A 35 37.34 28.73 6.86
C VAL A 35 37.55 28.76 8.37
N VAL A 36 38.41 27.88 8.87
CA VAL A 36 38.74 27.79 10.30
C VAL A 36 40.07 28.49 10.58
N ARG A 37 41.11 28.19 9.80
CA ARG A 37 42.46 28.74 9.97
C ARG A 37 43.35 28.43 8.77
N ARG A 38 44.57 28.96 8.76
CA ARG A 38 45.67 28.45 7.94
C ARG A 38 46.54 27.46 8.73
N ASN A 39 47.21 26.54 8.04
CA ASN A 39 48.18 25.63 8.66
C ASN A 39 49.63 26.07 8.35
N ALA A 40 50.60 25.36 8.94
CA ALA A 40 52.03 25.67 8.77
C ALA A 40 52.54 25.57 7.32
N LEU A 41 51.80 24.87 6.45
CA LEU A 41 52.12 24.72 5.02
C LEU A 41 51.45 25.80 4.15
N GLY A 42 50.75 26.76 4.75
CA GLY A 42 50.03 27.82 4.03
C GLY A 42 48.68 27.38 3.45
N ASN A 43 48.23 26.15 3.68
CA ASN A 43 46.91 25.69 3.25
C ASN A 43 45.81 26.27 4.13
N VAL A 44 44.66 26.57 3.50
CA VAL A 44 43.43 26.98 4.17
C VAL A 44 42.72 25.72 4.68
N VAL A 45 42.46 25.68 5.99
CA VAL A 45 41.74 24.61 6.66
C VAL A 45 40.28 25.04 6.80
N LEU A 46 39.38 24.30 6.18
CA LEU A 46 37.94 24.55 6.20
C LEU A 46 37.20 23.42 6.92
N ARG A 47 36.11 23.76 7.60
CA ARG A 47 35.17 22.81 8.20
C ARG A 47 33.89 22.77 7.37
N CYS A 48 33.50 21.59 6.95
CA CYS A 48 32.22 21.34 6.29
C CYS A 48 31.08 21.32 7.32
N ASP A 49 29.86 21.68 6.92
CA ASP A 49 28.65 21.55 7.74
C ASP A 49 28.43 20.12 8.28
N CYS A 50 28.94 19.10 7.57
CA CYS A 50 28.86 17.70 8.04
C CYS A 50 29.92 17.35 9.10
N GLY A 51 30.75 18.32 9.53
CA GLY A 51 31.79 18.16 10.55
C GLY A 51 33.19 17.81 10.01
N GLU A 52 33.29 17.40 8.75
CA GLU A 52 34.55 16.98 8.11
C GLU A 52 35.52 18.16 7.88
N THR A 53 36.83 17.89 7.92
CA THR A 53 37.86 18.92 7.71
C THR A 53 38.48 18.81 6.32
N VAL A 54 38.38 19.89 5.53
CA VAL A 54 38.95 20.00 4.19
C VAL A 54 40.18 20.90 4.22
N ARG A 55 41.22 20.55 3.44
CA ARG A 55 42.44 21.36 3.29
C ARG A 55 42.60 21.73 1.83
N LEU A 56 42.54 23.02 1.53
CA LEU A 56 42.68 23.56 0.18
C LEU A 56 43.86 24.52 0.13
N SER A 57 44.57 24.56 -0.99
CA SER A 57 45.49 25.67 -1.26
C SER A 57 44.70 26.98 -1.44
N PRO A 58 45.31 28.16 -1.23
CA PRO A 58 44.63 29.44 -1.47
C PRO A 58 44.02 29.52 -2.88
N ASN A 59 44.73 29.05 -3.91
CA ASN A 59 44.22 29.05 -5.29
C ASN A 59 42.97 28.18 -5.48
N GLN A 60 42.88 27.04 -4.78
CA GLN A 60 41.69 26.16 -4.81
C GLN A 60 40.50 26.73 -4.03
N VAL A 61 40.71 27.69 -3.14
CA VAL A 61 39.59 28.44 -2.54
C VAL A 61 39.11 29.50 -3.53
N MET A 62 40.04 30.18 -4.19
CA MET A 62 39.74 31.27 -5.14
C MET A 62 39.06 30.80 -6.42
N ASP A 63 39.34 29.58 -6.89
CA ASP A 63 38.70 29.03 -8.09
C ASP A 63 37.21 28.75 -7.91
N GLY A 64 36.70 28.74 -6.67
CA GLY A 64 35.30 28.55 -6.32
C GLY A 64 34.74 27.15 -6.63
N LYS A 65 35.57 26.20 -7.06
CA LYS A 65 35.12 24.85 -7.47
C LYS A 65 34.85 23.94 -6.27
N HIS A 66 35.42 24.28 -5.11
CA HIS A 66 35.31 23.50 -3.89
C HIS A 66 34.36 24.17 -2.89
N TYR A 67 33.08 23.83 -2.95
CA TYR A 67 32.03 24.38 -2.07
C TYR A 67 31.53 23.37 -1.02
N GLN A 68 32.14 22.17 -0.93
CA GLN A 68 31.83 21.12 0.06
C GLN A 68 32.96 20.07 0.17
N CYS A 69 32.90 19.19 1.19
CA CYS A 69 33.85 18.07 1.32
C CYS A 69 33.51 16.91 0.35
N GLU A 70 34.49 16.08 0.02
CA GLU A 70 34.30 14.90 -0.84
C GLU A 70 33.27 13.92 -0.29
N SER A 71 33.22 13.74 1.03
CA SER A 71 32.20 12.94 1.69
C SER A 71 30.79 13.47 1.37
N CYS A 72 30.61 14.79 1.28
CA CYS A 72 29.35 15.45 0.85
C CYS A 72 29.13 15.43 -0.66
N ASN A 73 30.14 15.21 -1.50
CA ASN A 73 29.95 15.02 -2.95
C ASN A 73 29.05 13.80 -3.24
N SER A 74 29.12 12.78 -2.37
CA SER A 74 28.17 11.64 -2.39
C SER A 74 26.75 11.99 -1.93
N TRP A 75 26.56 13.10 -1.21
CA TRP A 75 25.28 13.66 -0.78
C TRP A 75 24.68 14.64 -1.79
N ASP A 76 25.51 15.27 -2.62
CA ASP A 76 25.06 16.15 -3.72
C ASP A 76 24.59 15.42 -4.97
N ARG A 77 24.96 14.15 -5.15
CA ARG A 77 24.37 13.26 -6.16
C ARG A 77 23.01 12.68 -5.74
N LYS A 78 22.48 13.08 -4.59
CA LYS A 78 21.22 12.57 -4.05
C LYS A 78 20.11 13.56 -4.32
N THR A 79 19.09 13.08 -5.02
CA THR A 79 17.86 13.78 -5.33
C THR A 79 17.20 14.30 -4.04
N PRO A 80 16.38 15.38 -4.10
CA PRO A 80 15.68 15.89 -2.93
C PRO A 80 14.93 14.80 -2.15
N ALA A 81 14.23 13.91 -2.87
CA ALA A 81 13.60 12.73 -2.28
C ALA A 81 14.58 11.87 -1.48
N HIS A 82 15.72 11.51 -2.07
CA HIS A 82 16.73 10.66 -1.42
C HIS A 82 17.27 11.29 -0.12
N ARG A 83 17.34 12.62 -0.03
CA ARG A 83 17.73 13.32 1.21
C ARG A 83 16.62 13.26 2.27
N ILE A 84 15.37 13.43 1.86
CA ILE A 84 14.21 13.55 2.77
C ILE A 84 13.85 12.20 3.39
N ILE A 85 13.75 11.14 2.58
CA ILE A 85 13.26 9.82 3.06
C ILE A 85 14.41 8.85 3.40
N GLY A 86 15.66 9.23 3.10
CA GLY A 86 16.84 8.43 3.35
C GLY A 86 17.08 7.31 2.31
N PRO A 87 18.29 6.69 2.34
CA PRO A 87 18.76 5.80 1.29
C PRO A 87 17.98 4.49 1.14
N SER A 88 17.55 3.90 2.26
CA SER A 88 16.80 2.64 2.27
C SER A 88 15.41 2.82 1.65
N ALA A 89 14.65 3.80 2.14
CA ALA A 89 13.32 4.10 1.62
C ALA A 89 13.40 4.52 0.14
N TYR A 90 14.33 5.42 -0.22
CA TYR A 90 14.51 5.85 -1.60
C TYR A 90 14.74 4.68 -2.57
N SER A 91 15.63 3.76 -2.22
CA SER A 91 15.91 2.58 -3.04
C SER A 91 14.69 1.66 -3.17
N SER A 92 13.95 1.47 -2.08
CA SER A 92 12.70 0.71 -2.07
C SER A 92 11.64 1.31 -3.00
N PHE A 93 11.36 2.61 -2.88
CA PHE A 93 10.37 3.29 -3.72
C PHE A 93 10.78 3.37 -5.20
N LYS A 94 12.08 3.53 -5.48
CA LYS A 94 12.59 3.46 -6.85
C LYS A 94 12.37 2.08 -7.47
N SER A 95 12.59 1.00 -6.72
CA SER A 95 12.29 -0.37 -7.16
C SER A 95 10.79 -0.56 -7.45
N ARG A 96 9.92 -0.02 -6.58
CA ARG A 96 8.46 -0.07 -6.77
C ARG A 96 8.01 0.70 -8.03
N ALA A 97 8.65 1.84 -8.33
CA ALA A 97 8.39 2.58 -9.57
C ALA A 97 8.67 1.72 -10.81
N TRP A 98 9.81 1.02 -10.83
CA TRP A 98 10.14 0.09 -11.92
C TRP A 98 9.14 -1.06 -12.02
N GLY A 99 8.72 -1.64 -10.90
CA GLY A 99 7.69 -2.68 -10.90
C GLY A 99 6.31 -2.19 -11.34
N ALA A 100 5.97 -0.91 -11.10
CA ALA A 100 4.75 -0.31 -11.64
C ALA A 100 4.86 -0.10 -13.15
N LYS A 101 6.00 0.41 -13.63
CA LYS A 101 6.28 0.59 -15.06
C LYS A 101 6.25 -0.73 -15.83
N ASP A 102 6.95 -1.75 -15.32
CA ASP A 102 7.03 -3.07 -15.95
C ASP A 102 5.65 -3.74 -16.09
N ARG A 103 4.81 -3.66 -15.05
CA ARG A 103 3.41 -4.13 -15.13
C ARG A 103 2.58 -3.44 -16.21
N CYS A 104 2.85 -2.17 -16.51
CA CYS A 104 2.09 -1.38 -17.49
C CYS A 104 2.63 -1.53 -18.91
N GLU A 105 3.94 -1.68 -19.08
CA GLU A 105 4.60 -1.52 -20.38
C GLU A 105 5.22 -2.81 -20.92
N ASN A 106 5.46 -3.83 -20.09
CA ASN A 106 6.10 -5.07 -20.50
C ASN A 106 5.07 -6.19 -20.72
N PRO A 107 4.77 -6.59 -21.97
CA PRO A 107 3.80 -7.64 -22.27
C PRO A 107 4.15 -9.01 -21.68
N ASN A 108 5.43 -9.25 -21.36
CA ASN A 108 5.89 -10.51 -20.78
C ASN A 108 5.76 -10.55 -19.25
N HIS A 109 5.42 -9.43 -18.61
CA HIS A 109 5.22 -9.40 -17.17
C HIS A 109 3.95 -10.19 -16.79
N SER A 110 4.02 -11.03 -15.75
CA SER A 110 2.92 -11.93 -15.37
C SER A 110 1.59 -11.21 -15.09
N SER A 111 1.66 -9.99 -14.57
CA SER A 111 0.49 -9.13 -14.32
C SER A 111 0.13 -8.18 -15.47
N TYR A 112 0.78 -8.24 -16.64
CA TYR A 112 0.51 -7.29 -17.72
C TYR A 112 -0.96 -7.26 -18.13
N GLY A 113 -1.64 -8.40 -18.20
CA GLY A 113 -3.06 -8.49 -18.55
C GLY A 113 -3.98 -7.69 -17.62
N ASP A 114 -3.62 -7.54 -16.33
CA ASP A 114 -4.40 -6.78 -15.35
C ASP A 114 -4.12 -5.27 -15.39
N TYR A 115 -3.05 -4.85 -16.06
CA TYR A 115 -2.55 -3.47 -16.10
C TYR A 115 -2.41 -2.99 -17.54
N GLY A 116 -1.27 -3.23 -18.19
CA GLY A 116 -1.02 -2.79 -19.57
C GLY A 116 -2.07 -3.30 -20.57
N GLY A 117 -2.51 -4.55 -20.42
CA GLY A 117 -3.60 -5.15 -21.21
C GLY A 117 -4.97 -4.47 -21.03
N ARG A 118 -5.14 -3.67 -19.98
CA ARG A 118 -6.33 -2.83 -19.70
C ARG A 118 -6.08 -1.35 -19.97
N ASN A 119 -5.02 -0.99 -20.69
CA ASN A 119 -4.60 0.39 -20.98
C ASN A 119 -4.20 1.21 -19.74
N VAL A 120 -3.85 0.57 -18.63
CA VAL A 120 -3.24 1.25 -17.49
C VAL A 120 -1.82 1.64 -17.86
N ARG A 121 -1.47 2.92 -17.73
CA ARG A 121 -0.13 3.43 -18.11
C ARG A 121 0.67 3.86 -16.89
N PHE A 122 1.98 3.93 -17.07
CA PHE A 122 2.90 4.58 -16.14
C PHE A 122 3.14 6.01 -16.63
N MET A 123 2.53 7.00 -15.97
CA MET A 123 2.52 8.41 -16.37
C MET A 123 3.48 9.22 -15.50
N PHE A 124 4.71 8.72 -15.36
CA PHE A 124 5.83 9.45 -14.78
C PHE A 124 7.00 9.38 -15.77
N ASP A 125 7.67 10.51 -15.98
CA ASP A 125 8.81 10.59 -16.90
C ASP A 125 10.00 9.77 -16.38
N SER A 126 10.13 9.68 -15.07
CA SER A 126 11.17 8.91 -14.42
C SER A 126 10.72 8.23 -13.12
N ALA A 127 11.50 7.24 -12.67
CA ALA A 127 11.33 6.66 -11.35
C ALA A 127 11.57 7.70 -10.23
N GLU A 128 12.32 8.77 -10.50
CA GLU A 128 12.53 9.85 -9.54
C GLU A 128 11.26 10.69 -9.35
N ASP A 129 10.53 11.00 -10.43
CA ASP A 129 9.27 11.75 -10.35
C ASP A 129 8.20 10.97 -9.57
N TYR A 130 8.15 9.66 -9.79
CA TYR A 130 7.31 8.75 -9.01
C TYR A 130 7.62 8.82 -7.51
N VAL A 131 8.90 8.79 -7.15
CA VAL A 131 9.31 8.87 -5.73
C VAL A 131 9.00 10.26 -5.17
N ASN A 132 9.31 11.33 -5.91
CA ASN A 132 9.04 12.72 -5.52
C ASN A 132 7.55 12.93 -5.21
N CYS A 133 6.65 12.37 -6.02
CA CYS A 133 5.21 12.40 -5.78
C CYS A 133 4.81 11.75 -4.44
N LEU A 134 5.53 10.73 -4.00
CA LEU A 134 5.23 10.00 -2.76
C LEU A 134 5.93 10.56 -1.53
N VAL A 135 6.95 11.43 -1.67
CA VAL A 135 7.70 12.00 -0.54
C VAL A 135 6.78 12.60 0.54
N PRO A 136 5.78 13.44 0.22
CA PRO A 136 4.89 13.99 1.24
C PRO A 136 4.15 12.89 2.02
N HIS A 137 3.71 11.84 1.33
CA HIS A 137 3.04 10.71 1.97
C HIS A 137 3.98 9.89 2.85
N ILE A 138 5.22 9.67 2.41
CA ILE A 138 6.23 8.92 3.16
C ILE A 138 6.60 9.67 4.44
N MET A 139 6.70 11.01 4.38
CA MET A 139 6.95 11.84 5.56
C MET A 139 5.82 11.75 6.59
N VAL A 140 4.57 11.55 6.17
CA VAL A 140 3.40 11.47 7.05
C VAL A 140 3.18 10.06 7.59
N TYR A 141 3.29 9.03 6.75
CA TYR A 141 2.90 7.65 7.09
C TYR A 141 4.08 6.70 7.33
N GLY A 142 5.30 7.15 7.10
CA GLY A 142 6.50 6.32 7.14
C GLY A 142 6.72 5.48 5.86
N PRO A 143 7.90 4.87 5.70
CA PRO A 143 8.29 4.18 4.46
C PRO A 143 7.68 2.78 4.29
N ASP A 144 7.00 2.26 5.31
CA ASP A 144 6.47 0.88 5.34
C ASP A 144 5.10 0.72 4.65
N GLY A 145 4.51 1.82 4.20
CA GLY A 145 3.27 1.80 3.44
C GLY A 145 3.43 1.15 2.05
N ASP A 146 2.33 0.63 1.53
CA ASP A 146 2.23 0.09 0.18
C ASP A 146 1.73 1.19 -0.77
N VAL A 147 2.29 1.27 -1.98
CA VAL A 147 1.77 2.22 -2.98
C VAL A 147 0.55 1.63 -3.64
N ASP A 148 -0.54 2.39 -3.62
CA ASP A 148 -1.85 2.01 -4.15
C ASP A 148 -2.34 3.05 -5.16
N ARG A 149 -3.21 2.62 -6.10
CA ARG A 149 -3.92 3.53 -6.99
C ARG A 149 -5.24 3.96 -6.35
N ILE A 150 -5.54 5.25 -6.34
CA ILE A 150 -6.77 5.78 -5.72
C ILE A 150 -7.99 5.25 -6.47
N ASP A 151 -7.99 5.37 -7.78
CA ASP A 151 -8.85 4.65 -8.72
C ASP A 151 -8.07 3.51 -9.38
N ASN A 152 -8.51 2.29 -9.09
CA ASN A 152 -7.95 1.06 -9.65
C ASN A 152 -8.11 0.93 -11.18
N SER A 153 -9.00 1.72 -11.78
CA SER A 153 -9.19 1.78 -13.23
C SER A 153 -8.26 2.79 -13.90
N GLY A 154 -7.72 3.75 -13.16
CA GLY A 154 -6.83 4.79 -13.67
C GLY A 154 -5.36 4.38 -13.77
N SER A 155 -4.55 5.22 -14.43
CA SER A 155 -3.10 5.05 -14.62
C SER A 155 -2.29 5.29 -13.34
N TYR A 156 -1.01 4.92 -13.34
CA TYR A 156 -0.06 5.43 -12.34
C TYR A 156 0.30 6.86 -12.70
N GLU A 157 -0.33 7.83 -12.04
CA GLU A 157 -0.12 9.27 -12.24
C GLU A 157 -0.15 9.99 -10.88
N PRO A 158 0.39 11.21 -10.75
CA PRO A 158 0.48 11.90 -9.47
C PRO A 158 -0.84 12.04 -8.72
N SER A 159 -1.94 12.28 -9.46
CA SER A 159 -3.31 12.39 -8.93
C SER A 159 -3.92 11.07 -8.50
N ASN A 160 -3.39 9.95 -8.96
CA ASN A 160 -4.00 8.63 -8.81
C ASN A 160 -3.14 7.64 -8.02
N ILE A 161 -2.01 8.07 -7.43
CA ILE A 161 -1.22 7.23 -6.53
C ILE A 161 -1.25 7.77 -5.10
N ARG A 162 -1.17 6.86 -4.13
CA ARG A 162 -1.03 7.21 -2.72
C ARG A 162 -0.17 6.18 -1.99
N LEU A 163 0.38 6.58 -0.86
CA LEU A 163 0.88 5.63 0.12
C LEU A 163 -0.25 5.21 1.05
N ALA A 164 -0.57 3.93 1.07
CA ALA A 164 -1.59 3.37 1.94
C ALA A 164 -0.92 2.49 3.01
N SER A 165 -1.34 2.65 4.26
CA SER A 165 -0.94 1.69 5.30
C SER A 165 -1.47 0.30 4.94
N LYS A 166 -0.82 -0.78 5.40
CA LYS A 166 -1.34 -2.15 5.26
C LYS A 166 -2.81 -2.26 5.70
N LYS A 167 -3.19 -1.50 6.73
CA LYS A 167 -4.56 -1.40 7.25
C LYS A 167 -5.50 -0.74 6.23
N THR A 168 -5.11 0.40 5.65
CA THR A 168 -5.86 1.12 4.61
C THR A 168 -5.99 0.27 3.34
N ASN A 169 -4.90 -0.36 2.88
CA ASN A 169 -4.93 -1.24 1.71
C ASN A 169 -5.78 -2.49 1.95
N SER A 170 -5.73 -3.09 3.14
CA SER A 170 -6.61 -4.20 3.51
C SER A 170 -8.09 -3.81 3.47
N ARG A 171 -8.42 -2.61 3.95
CA ARG A 171 -9.79 -2.06 3.91
C ARG A 171 -10.27 -1.77 2.49
N ASN A 172 -9.38 -1.45 1.56
CA ASN A 172 -9.75 -1.12 0.17
C ASN A 172 -9.76 -2.32 -0.79
N ARG A 173 -9.55 -3.56 -0.31
CA ARG A 173 -9.64 -4.76 -1.15
C ARG A 173 -11.09 -4.99 -1.58
N ARG A 174 -11.30 -5.52 -2.80
CA ARG A 174 -12.63 -5.97 -3.27
C ARG A 174 -13.27 -7.02 -2.35
N THR A 175 -12.46 -7.74 -1.58
CA THR A 175 -12.91 -8.76 -0.62
C THR A 175 -13.31 -8.18 0.74
N THR A 176 -13.17 -6.87 0.96
CA THR A 176 -13.57 -6.22 2.20
C THR A 176 -15.08 -6.31 2.39
N ILE A 177 -15.51 -6.67 3.60
CA ILE A 177 -16.92 -6.61 3.98
C ILE A 177 -17.27 -5.15 4.23
N LEU A 178 -18.29 -4.65 3.52
CA LEU A 178 -18.80 -3.29 3.71
C LEU A 178 -20.13 -3.35 4.46
N VAL A 179 -20.29 -2.50 5.47
CA VAL A 179 -21.54 -2.24 6.20
C VAL A 179 -21.91 -0.79 5.87
N HIS A 180 -23.03 -0.59 5.16
CA HIS A 180 -23.44 0.73 4.65
C HIS A 180 -22.34 1.51 3.89
N GLY A 181 -21.47 0.80 3.15
CA GLY A 181 -20.36 1.41 2.40
C GLY A 181 -19.09 1.66 3.22
N VAL A 182 -19.13 1.44 4.54
CA VAL A 182 -17.98 1.55 5.44
C VAL A 182 -17.33 0.17 5.64
N PRO A 183 -15.99 0.05 5.61
CA PRO A 183 -15.32 -1.21 5.91
C PRO A 183 -15.69 -1.75 7.31
N LEU A 184 -16.05 -3.03 7.41
CA LEU A 184 -16.42 -3.66 8.69
C LEU A 184 -15.35 -3.47 9.78
N GLY A 185 -14.07 -3.50 9.41
CA GLY A 185 -13.00 -3.27 10.38
C GLY A 185 -12.98 -1.86 10.97
N GLU A 186 -13.52 -0.87 10.27
CA GLU A 186 -13.70 0.49 10.80
C GLU A 186 -14.91 0.56 11.73
N VAL A 187 -16.03 -0.05 11.33
CA VAL A 187 -17.22 -0.18 12.19
C VAL A 187 -16.87 -0.85 13.52
N LEU A 188 -16.13 -1.96 13.48
CA LEU A 188 -15.71 -2.69 14.68
C LEU A 188 -14.78 -1.86 15.58
N GLU A 189 -13.85 -1.11 15.00
CA GLU A 189 -12.96 -0.22 15.77
C GLU A 189 -13.73 0.91 16.46
N ASN A 190 -14.71 1.52 15.77
CA ASN A 190 -15.57 2.54 16.36
C ASN A 190 -16.42 1.99 17.52
N LEU A 191 -16.72 0.68 17.50
CA LEU A 191 -17.37 -0.04 18.60
C LEU A 191 -16.40 -0.54 19.67
N GLY A 192 -15.11 -0.14 19.63
CA GLY A 192 -14.10 -0.56 20.60
C GLY A 192 -13.71 -2.04 20.50
N PHE A 193 -13.81 -2.63 19.31
CA PHE A 193 -13.55 -4.04 19.07
C PHE A 193 -12.47 -4.24 18.02
N SER A 194 -11.22 -4.39 18.46
CA SER A 194 -10.06 -4.48 17.57
C SER A 194 -9.62 -5.93 17.29
N TYR A 195 -9.05 -6.16 16.10
CA TYR A 195 -8.42 -7.45 15.78
C TYR A 195 -7.20 -7.75 16.67
N ALA A 196 -6.50 -6.70 17.10
CA ALA A 196 -5.30 -6.84 17.94
C ALA A 196 -5.63 -7.44 19.31
N GLU A 197 -6.78 -7.08 19.87
CA GLU A 197 -7.23 -7.56 21.18
C GLU A 197 -8.00 -8.88 21.08
N PHE A 198 -8.81 -9.07 20.03
CA PHE A 198 -9.76 -10.19 19.92
C PHE A 198 -9.69 -10.91 18.57
N PRO A 199 -8.55 -11.51 18.18
CA PRO A 199 -8.37 -12.03 16.82
C PRO A 199 -9.36 -13.15 16.45
N SER A 200 -9.66 -14.07 17.37
CA SER A 200 -10.56 -15.21 17.12
C SER A 200 -12.02 -14.77 17.01
N GLU A 201 -12.46 -13.92 17.94
CA GLU A 201 -13.81 -13.36 17.98
C GLU A 201 -14.05 -12.45 16.77
N TYR A 202 -13.05 -11.66 16.38
CA TYR A 202 -13.11 -10.81 15.19
C TYR A 202 -13.37 -11.61 13.91
N GLN A 203 -12.71 -12.74 13.72
CA GLN A 203 -12.97 -13.60 12.57
C GLN A 203 -14.41 -14.13 12.58
N ARG A 204 -14.91 -14.55 13.75
CA ARG A 204 -16.29 -15.04 13.91
C ARG A 204 -17.34 -13.96 13.65
N VAL A 205 -17.09 -12.73 14.09
CA VAL A 205 -17.96 -11.59 13.76
C VAL A 205 -17.94 -11.34 12.26
N SER A 206 -16.75 -11.31 11.65
CA SER A 206 -16.58 -11.12 10.20
C SER A 206 -17.34 -12.17 9.39
N GLU A 207 -17.30 -13.45 9.80
CA GLU A 207 -18.07 -14.53 9.17
C GLU A 207 -19.58 -14.34 9.30
N LYS A 208 -20.08 -13.98 10.50
CA LYS A 208 -21.51 -13.73 10.75
C LYS A 208 -22.03 -12.58 9.90
N VAL A 209 -21.30 -11.46 9.87
CA VAL A 209 -21.65 -10.28 9.08
C VAL A 209 -21.63 -10.62 7.59
N ARG A 210 -20.57 -11.26 7.10
CA ARG A 210 -20.47 -11.70 5.69
C ARG A 210 -21.65 -12.59 5.28
N TYR A 211 -22.03 -13.53 6.15
CA TYR A 211 -23.18 -14.41 5.91
C TYR A 211 -24.50 -13.66 5.88
N ALA A 212 -24.70 -12.68 6.78
CA ALA A 212 -25.91 -11.88 6.80
C ALA A 212 -26.08 -11.09 5.51
N ILE A 213 -25.03 -10.40 5.07
CA ILE A 213 -25.00 -9.65 3.80
C ILE A 213 -25.25 -10.58 2.61
N SER A 214 -24.56 -11.72 2.53
CA SER A 214 -24.73 -12.67 1.42
C SER A 214 -26.12 -13.32 1.38
N SER A 215 -26.83 -13.32 2.52
CA SER A 215 -28.22 -13.78 2.63
C SER A 215 -29.26 -12.68 2.35
N GLY A 216 -28.83 -11.50 1.87
CA GLY A 216 -29.69 -10.35 1.59
C GLY A 216 -30.30 -9.71 2.84
N ARG A 217 -29.70 -9.90 4.03
CA ARG A 217 -30.15 -9.20 5.23
C ARG A 217 -29.61 -7.77 5.21
N ASN A 218 -30.43 -6.83 5.67
CA ASN A 218 -29.93 -5.52 6.06
C ASN A 218 -29.03 -5.69 7.29
N VAL A 219 -27.85 -5.10 7.25
CA VAL A 219 -26.86 -5.14 8.33
C VAL A 219 -26.51 -3.72 8.67
N ASP A 220 -26.86 -3.32 9.89
CA ASP A 220 -26.57 -2.04 10.52
C ASP A 220 -25.63 -2.23 11.73
N ASP A 221 -25.30 -1.13 12.38
CA ASP A 221 -24.40 -1.14 13.54
C ASP A 221 -24.97 -1.97 14.70
N SER A 222 -26.30 -1.95 14.91
CA SER A 222 -26.97 -2.74 15.94
C SER A 222 -26.79 -4.25 15.71
N PHE A 223 -26.87 -4.72 14.47
CA PHE A 223 -26.58 -6.11 14.13
C PHE A 223 -25.12 -6.48 14.44
N VAL A 224 -24.18 -5.58 14.14
CA VAL A 224 -22.75 -5.78 14.42
C VAL A 224 -22.49 -5.85 15.92
N GLU A 225 -23.05 -4.93 16.71
CA GLU A 225 -23.00 -4.96 18.17
C GLU A 225 -23.54 -6.27 18.75
N HIS A 226 -24.67 -6.75 18.23
CA HIS A 226 -25.24 -8.03 18.64
C HIS A 226 -24.29 -9.20 18.31
N CYS A 227 -23.62 -9.16 17.15
CA CYS A 227 -22.61 -10.16 16.80
C CYS A 227 -21.42 -10.14 17.77
N ILE A 228 -20.92 -8.94 18.14
CA ILE A 228 -19.83 -8.78 19.12
C ILE A 228 -20.24 -9.39 20.46
N LYS A 229 -21.42 -9.04 20.97
CA LYS A 229 -21.95 -9.60 22.22
C LYS A 229 -22.02 -11.13 22.16
N ASN A 230 -22.56 -11.67 21.07
CA ASN A 230 -22.71 -13.11 20.90
C ASN A 230 -21.37 -13.87 20.84
N VAL A 231 -20.34 -13.32 20.20
CA VAL A 231 -19.03 -14.01 20.15
C VAL A 231 -18.28 -13.97 21.47
N LYS A 232 -18.47 -12.90 22.27
CA LYS A 232 -17.91 -12.77 23.62
C LYS A 232 -18.55 -13.74 24.61
N GLU A 233 -19.86 -13.96 24.50
CA GLU A 233 -20.61 -14.87 25.38
C GLU A 233 -20.42 -16.36 25.03
N VAL A 234 -20.14 -16.67 23.76
CA VAL A 234 -20.00 -18.06 23.29
C VAL A 234 -18.53 -18.36 23.00
N PRO A 235 -17.78 -19.00 23.92
CA PRO A 235 -16.37 -19.31 23.71
C PRO A 235 -16.16 -20.34 22.59
N VAL A 236 -14.97 -20.31 21.98
CA VAL A 236 -14.57 -21.27 20.94
C VAL A 236 -14.45 -22.66 21.58
N ARG A 237 -15.34 -23.59 21.22
CA ARG A 237 -15.16 -25.01 21.55
C ARG A 237 -14.13 -25.60 20.60
N HIS A 238 -12.90 -25.82 21.07
CA HIS A 238 -11.96 -26.66 20.34
C HIS A 238 -12.52 -28.08 20.25
N ARG A 239 -12.78 -28.54 19.04
CA ARG A 239 -13.10 -29.95 18.79
C ARG A 239 -11.77 -30.70 18.72
N GLY A 240 -11.68 -31.80 19.47
CA GLY A 240 -10.52 -32.70 19.42
C GLY A 240 -10.24 -33.26 18.02
N PRO A 241 -9.06 -33.86 17.83
CA PRO A 241 -8.51 -34.23 16.51
C PRO A 241 -9.32 -35.29 15.73
N ASP A 242 -10.28 -35.99 16.34
CA ASP A 242 -11.04 -37.06 15.71
C ASP A 242 -12.40 -36.60 15.13
N VAL A 243 -12.36 -35.78 14.09
CA VAL A 243 -13.55 -35.56 13.25
C VAL A 243 -13.40 -36.41 12.00
N LYS A 244 -14.10 -37.57 11.96
CA LYS A 244 -14.31 -38.32 10.71
C LYS A 244 -14.68 -37.34 9.60
N LYS A 245 -13.93 -37.34 8.48
CA LYS A 245 -14.26 -36.51 7.30
C LYS A 245 -15.73 -36.72 6.97
N ARG A 246 -16.53 -35.65 7.08
CA ARG A 246 -17.96 -35.72 6.78
C ARG A 246 -18.12 -36.11 5.33
N GLU A 247 -18.95 -37.12 5.08
CA GLU A 247 -19.30 -37.52 3.72
C GLU A 247 -19.84 -36.31 2.92
N PRO A 248 -19.50 -36.22 1.63
CA PRO A 248 -20.05 -35.19 0.77
C PRO A 248 -21.58 -35.30 0.71
N VAL A 249 -22.26 -34.15 0.77
CA VAL A 249 -23.72 -34.11 0.66
C VAL A 249 -24.08 -34.24 -0.82
N MET A 250 -24.92 -35.21 -1.14
CA MET A 250 -25.33 -35.55 -2.50
C MET A 250 -26.77 -35.10 -2.77
N VAL A 251 -27.04 -34.72 -4.02
CA VAL A 251 -28.38 -34.47 -4.56
C VAL A 251 -28.47 -35.27 -5.86
N GLY A 252 -29.14 -36.42 -5.81
CA GLY A 252 -29.02 -37.43 -6.86
C GLY A 252 -27.57 -37.92 -6.96
N GLU A 253 -27.00 -37.90 -8.16
CA GLU A 253 -25.61 -38.32 -8.43
C GLU A 253 -24.58 -37.19 -8.26
N LEU A 254 -25.02 -35.96 -8.05
CA LEU A 254 -24.15 -34.79 -7.96
C LEU A 254 -23.84 -34.44 -6.50
N ARG A 255 -22.59 -34.00 -6.25
CA ARG A 255 -22.26 -33.28 -5.02
C ARG A 255 -23.06 -31.99 -4.95
N LEU A 256 -23.49 -31.57 -3.76
CA LEU A 256 -24.28 -30.35 -3.55
C LEU A 256 -23.65 -29.12 -4.23
N SER A 257 -22.33 -28.95 -4.14
CA SER A 257 -21.63 -27.83 -4.80
C SER A 257 -21.78 -27.88 -6.32
N SER A 258 -21.66 -29.05 -6.93
CA SER A 258 -21.80 -29.26 -8.37
C SER A 258 -23.25 -29.10 -8.82
N PHE A 259 -24.21 -29.59 -8.03
CA PHE A 259 -25.63 -29.38 -8.28
C PHE A 259 -25.99 -27.90 -8.24
N LEU A 260 -25.54 -27.15 -7.22
CA LEU A 260 -25.82 -25.72 -7.13
C LEU A 260 -25.13 -24.95 -8.26
N ALA A 261 -23.95 -25.38 -8.70
CA ALA A 261 -23.29 -24.80 -9.88
C ALA A 261 -24.12 -25.02 -11.15
N SER A 262 -24.69 -26.21 -11.36
CA SER A 262 -25.48 -26.50 -12.56
C SER A 262 -26.80 -25.71 -12.65
N ILE A 263 -27.27 -25.14 -11.53
CA ILE A 263 -28.44 -24.27 -11.48
C ILE A 263 -28.09 -22.79 -11.23
N GLY A 264 -26.83 -22.39 -11.44
CA GLY A 264 -26.39 -20.98 -11.40
C GLY A 264 -26.10 -20.40 -10.00
N PHE A 265 -26.03 -21.21 -8.96
CA PHE A 265 -25.78 -20.78 -7.57
C PHE A 265 -24.48 -21.31 -6.97
N GLY A 266 -23.57 -21.86 -7.78
CA GLY A 266 -22.38 -22.58 -7.31
C GLY A 266 -21.42 -21.78 -6.41
N ARG A 267 -21.40 -20.44 -6.53
CA ARG A 267 -20.56 -19.55 -5.70
C ARG A 267 -21.32 -18.90 -4.55
N ASN A 268 -22.63 -19.13 -4.42
CA ASN A 268 -23.45 -18.49 -3.38
C ASN A 268 -23.44 -19.32 -2.09
N THR A 269 -22.71 -18.84 -1.09
CA THR A 269 -22.57 -19.52 0.22
C THR A 269 -23.87 -19.58 1.01
N ALA A 270 -24.73 -18.56 0.92
CA ALA A 270 -26.02 -18.54 1.61
C ALA A 270 -26.95 -19.64 1.07
N ILE A 271 -27.06 -19.76 -0.26
CA ILE A 271 -27.79 -20.86 -0.91
C ILE A 271 -27.21 -22.21 -0.47
N HIS A 272 -25.89 -22.38 -0.53
CA HIS A 272 -25.25 -23.64 -0.14
C HIS A 272 -25.58 -24.05 1.32
N HIS A 273 -25.46 -23.12 2.27
CA HIS A 273 -25.75 -23.41 3.68
C HIS A 273 -27.23 -23.74 3.93
N ASN A 274 -28.15 -22.99 3.33
CA ASN A 274 -29.59 -23.21 3.51
C ASN A 274 -30.04 -24.53 2.86
N THR A 275 -29.58 -24.83 1.65
CA THR A 275 -29.87 -26.10 0.98
C THR A 275 -29.31 -27.28 1.76
N ARG A 276 -28.10 -27.16 2.32
CA ARG A 276 -27.54 -28.19 3.19
C ARG A 276 -28.39 -28.42 4.44
N ALA A 277 -28.90 -27.36 5.06
CA ALA A 277 -29.78 -27.46 6.23
C ALA A 277 -31.12 -28.14 5.86
N TYR A 278 -31.71 -27.75 4.72
CA TYR A 278 -32.90 -28.38 4.17
C TYR A 278 -32.72 -29.90 3.94
N LEU A 279 -31.63 -30.29 3.27
CA LEU A 279 -31.27 -31.71 3.05
C LEU A 279 -31.06 -32.46 4.37
N SER A 280 -30.46 -31.82 5.37
CA SER A 280 -30.30 -32.41 6.69
C SER A 280 -31.64 -32.65 7.39
N ASN A 281 -32.65 -31.81 7.15
CA ASN A 281 -33.99 -31.99 7.71
C ASN A 281 -34.73 -33.13 7.00
N LEU A 282 -34.66 -33.21 5.67
CA LEU A 282 -35.21 -34.34 4.90
C LEU A 282 -34.64 -35.68 5.36
N LYS A 283 -33.32 -35.74 5.58
CA LYS A 283 -32.66 -36.95 6.08
C LYS A 283 -33.17 -37.34 7.48
N LYS A 284 -33.43 -36.37 8.35
CA LYS A 284 -33.97 -36.61 9.70
C LYS A 284 -35.43 -37.07 9.67
N SER A 285 -36.23 -36.58 8.72
CA SER A 285 -37.64 -36.97 8.56
C SER A 285 -37.83 -38.25 7.73
N GLY A 286 -36.76 -38.87 7.24
CA GLY A 286 -36.82 -40.04 6.37
C GLY A 286 -37.39 -39.73 4.97
N SER A 287 -37.49 -38.45 4.60
CA SER A 287 -38.05 -38.03 3.32
C SER A 287 -37.00 -38.21 2.20
N PRO A 288 -37.40 -38.71 1.01
CA PRO A 288 -36.47 -38.92 -0.09
C PRO A 288 -35.92 -37.58 -0.60
N VAL A 289 -34.64 -37.59 -0.98
CA VAL A 289 -33.98 -36.42 -1.61
C VAL A 289 -34.23 -36.48 -3.12
N CYS A 290 -35.21 -35.70 -3.59
CA CYS A 290 -35.51 -35.54 -5.01
C CYS A 290 -34.79 -34.28 -5.57
N PRO A 291 -33.99 -34.37 -6.65
CA PRO A 291 -33.29 -33.22 -7.23
C PRO A 291 -34.23 -32.06 -7.62
N GLU A 292 -35.41 -32.35 -8.15
CA GLU A 292 -36.43 -31.37 -8.52
C GLU A 292 -36.94 -30.61 -7.29
N SER A 293 -37.25 -31.32 -6.20
CA SER A 293 -37.69 -30.69 -4.95
C SER A 293 -36.60 -29.81 -4.33
N VAL A 294 -35.33 -30.19 -4.49
CA VAL A 294 -34.19 -29.39 -4.03
C VAL A 294 -34.00 -28.15 -4.90
N ARG A 295 -34.14 -28.28 -6.24
CA ARG A 295 -34.11 -27.16 -7.19
C ARG A 295 -35.20 -26.14 -6.85
N GLU A 296 -36.42 -26.61 -6.62
CA GLU A 296 -37.56 -25.77 -6.25
C GLU A 296 -37.32 -25.04 -4.92
N TYR A 297 -36.80 -25.75 -3.91
CA TYR A 297 -36.40 -25.12 -2.65
C TYR A 297 -35.38 -23.99 -2.86
N VAL A 298 -34.35 -24.23 -3.67
CA VAL A 298 -33.30 -23.25 -3.97
C VAL A 298 -33.89 -22.01 -4.63
N TYR A 299 -34.69 -22.16 -5.68
CA TYR A 299 -35.31 -21.02 -6.38
C TYR A 299 -36.30 -20.26 -5.50
N ARG A 300 -37.10 -20.95 -4.69
CA ARG A 300 -38.02 -20.29 -3.73
C ARG A 300 -37.26 -19.51 -2.68
N TYR A 301 -36.15 -20.04 -2.17
CA TYR A 301 -35.29 -19.32 -1.24
C TYR A 301 -34.64 -18.11 -1.90
N ALA A 302 -34.06 -18.29 -3.08
CA ALA A 302 -33.39 -17.25 -3.85
C ALA A 302 -34.35 -16.09 -4.16
N THR A 303 -35.55 -16.39 -4.65
CA THR A 303 -36.61 -15.41 -4.95
C THR A 303 -37.00 -14.62 -3.70
N ARG A 304 -37.26 -15.30 -2.58
CA ARG A 304 -37.61 -14.64 -1.30
C ARG A 304 -36.50 -13.72 -0.79
N LYS A 305 -35.25 -13.98 -1.18
CA LYS A 305 -34.06 -13.22 -0.76
C LYS A 305 -33.54 -12.26 -1.83
N GLY A 306 -34.20 -12.15 -2.98
CA GLY A 306 -33.73 -11.33 -4.10
C GLY A 306 -32.37 -11.77 -4.66
N ILE A 307 -32.01 -13.04 -4.51
CA ILE A 307 -30.74 -13.60 -5.00
C ILE A 307 -30.96 -14.07 -6.45
N GLN A 308 -30.16 -13.54 -7.38
CA GLN A 308 -30.20 -13.95 -8.79
C GLN A 308 -29.24 -15.10 -9.08
N ALA A 309 -29.60 -15.94 -10.05
CA ALA A 309 -28.72 -16.99 -10.57
C ALA A 309 -27.64 -16.35 -11.44
N CYS A 310 -26.39 -16.80 -11.29
CA CYS A 310 -25.31 -16.45 -12.19
C CYS A 310 -25.26 -17.50 -13.31
N HIS A 311 -25.50 -17.06 -14.56
CA HIS A 311 -25.27 -17.88 -15.74
C HIS A 311 -23.78 -17.98 -16.07
#